data_AF-A0A7Z7ESY8-F1
#
_entry.id   AF-A0A7Z7ESY8-F1
#
_cell.length_a   1.000
_cell.length_b   1.000
_cell.length_c   1.000
_cell.angle_alpha   90.00
_cell.angle_beta   90.00
_cell.angle_gamma   90.00
#
_symmetry.space_group_name_H-M   'P 1'
#
loop_
_entity.id
_entity.type
_entity.pdbx_description
1 polymer ?
#
loop_
_entity_poly.entity_id
_entity_poly.type
_entity_poly.pdbx_seq_one_letter_code
_entity_poly.pdbx_strand_id
1 'polypeptide(L)'
;MWQKVIIPFSVGLLLIGCSKPESVTQPTVVYQCAALTLTTTASESGLDIQLQDQNYALVETVAASGARYRDDDFAIEFWSKGNEATLTINGEAFPLCIEEGTLPTSFSARGNEPFWLASLTGQTLTLREPGSEQELTVAAPRLVEDEPLMTWSIAAGSELNLMILDQYCQDSMSGQSYPYTAYLERDGEQTPGCAGDPRQLLEGVTWQLAQTTAEQAPTIQFIPEANVAGFAGCNRYRGTYQLTGEGLQFNPLAATKMLCDVDAMAIEDEWFRQLTEVQSFRLDAAGELDLVLADGNVIQLQRKK
;
A
#
# COMPACT_ATOMS: atom_id res chain seq x y z
N MET A 1 -56.97 -67.26 -37.26
CA MET A 1 -57.51 -65.89 -37.35
C MET A 1 -56.43 -64.96 -36.81
N TRP A 2 -55.65 -64.35 -37.69
CA TRP A 2 -54.45 -63.56 -37.34
C TRP A 2 -54.85 -62.12 -37.00
N GLN A 3 -54.48 -61.64 -35.82
CA GLN A 3 -54.67 -60.25 -35.42
C GLN A 3 -53.32 -59.54 -35.52
N LYS A 4 -53.19 -58.63 -36.50
CA LYS A 4 -52.00 -57.78 -36.70
C LYS A 4 -51.96 -56.75 -35.58
N VAL A 5 -50.91 -56.78 -34.76
CA VAL A 5 -50.59 -55.71 -33.80
C VAL A 5 -49.72 -54.68 -34.53
N ILE A 6 -50.20 -53.44 -34.59
CA ILE A 6 -49.47 -52.28 -35.14
C ILE A 6 -48.80 -51.59 -33.96
N ILE A 7 -47.47 -51.54 -33.94
CA ILE A 7 -46.68 -50.81 -32.95
C ILE A 7 -46.40 -49.40 -33.53
N PRO A 8 -46.86 -48.30 -32.89
CA PRO A 8 -46.54 -46.97 -33.36
C PRO A 8 -45.08 -46.64 -33.02
N PHE A 9 -44.31 -46.20 -34.02
CA PHE A 9 -42.95 -45.70 -33.88
C PHE A 9 -43.02 -44.23 -33.46
N SER A 10 -42.81 -43.93 -32.17
CA SER A 10 -42.67 -42.55 -31.69
C SER A 10 -41.24 -42.08 -31.95
N VAL A 11 -41.07 -41.18 -32.90
CA VAL A 11 -39.80 -40.47 -33.14
C VAL A 11 -39.63 -39.43 -32.03
N GLY A 12 -38.80 -39.74 -31.04
CA GLY A 12 -38.39 -38.79 -30.01
C GLY A 12 -37.35 -37.82 -30.56
N LEU A 13 -37.74 -36.54 -30.70
CA LEU A 13 -36.83 -35.46 -31.05
C LEU A 13 -35.96 -35.16 -29.82
N LEU A 14 -34.70 -35.61 -29.82
CA LEU A 14 -33.70 -35.21 -28.83
C LEU A 14 -33.27 -33.77 -29.14
N LEU A 15 -33.86 -32.82 -28.40
CA LEU A 15 -33.35 -31.45 -28.34
C LEU A 15 -32.04 -31.47 -27.55
N ILE A 16 -30.92 -31.45 -28.26
CA ILE A 16 -29.61 -31.14 -27.67
C ILE A 16 -29.66 -29.66 -27.30
N GLY A 17 -29.95 -29.36 -26.03
CA GLY A 17 -29.80 -28.02 -25.50
C GLY A 17 -28.33 -27.65 -25.51
N CYS A 18 -27.94 -26.63 -26.29
CA CYS A 18 -26.65 -25.98 -26.13
C CYS A 18 -26.63 -25.31 -24.75
N SER A 19 -25.99 -25.93 -23.77
CA SER A 19 -25.60 -25.23 -22.54
C SER A 19 -24.64 -24.11 -22.94
N LYS A 20 -25.02 -22.87 -22.62
CA LYS A 20 -24.15 -21.70 -22.76
C LYS A 20 -22.87 -21.99 -21.97
N PRO A 21 -21.66 -21.87 -22.55
CA PRO A 21 -20.44 -22.06 -21.78
C PRO A 21 -20.47 -21.07 -20.62
N GLU A 22 -20.30 -21.58 -19.41
CA GLU A 22 -20.15 -20.79 -18.20
C GLU A 22 -18.93 -19.89 -18.41
N SER A 23 -19.11 -18.57 -18.30
CA SER A 23 -18.02 -17.62 -18.36
C SER A 23 -17.04 -18.00 -17.25
N VAL A 24 -15.83 -18.43 -17.59
CA VAL A 24 -14.78 -18.66 -16.60
C VAL A 24 -14.42 -17.29 -16.05
N THR A 25 -14.92 -16.96 -14.85
CA THR A 25 -14.51 -15.74 -14.15
C THR A 25 -13.04 -15.92 -13.80
N GLN A 26 -12.18 -15.19 -14.50
CA GLN A 26 -10.75 -15.20 -14.25
C GLN A 26 -10.49 -14.67 -12.84
N PRO A 27 -9.60 -15.31 -12.05
CA PRO A 27 -9.35 -14.87 -10.69
C PRO A 27 -8.72 -13.47 -10.71
N THR A 28 -9.33 -12.58 -9.95
CA THR A 28 -8.87 -11.20 -9.74
C THR A 28 -8.29 -11.07 -8.34
N VAL A 29 -7.14 -10.42 -8.22
CA VAL A 29 -6.51 -10.11 -6.93
C VAL A 29 -6.27 -8.60 -6.85
N VAL A 30 -6.61 -7.99 -5.72
CA VAL A 30 -6.36 -6.58 -5.45
C VAL A 30 -5.17 -6.46 -4.52
N TYR A 31 -4.26 -5.56 -4.85
CA TYR A 31 -3.09 -5.21 -4.06
C TYR A 31 -3.09 -3.73 -3.72
N GLN A 32 -2.60 -3.40 -2.52
CA GLN A 32 -2.27 -2.04 -2.10
C GLN A 32 -0.75 -1.85 -2.17
N CYS A 33 -0.28 -1.11 -3.17
CA CYS A 33 1.11 -0.71 -3.36
C CYS A 33 1.33 0.65 -2.68
N ALA A 34 1.43 0.65 -1.35
CA ALA A 34 1.26 1.85 -0.51
C ALA A 34 -0.15 2.48 -0.73
N ALA A 35 -0.25 3.77 -1.03
CA ALA A 35 -1.55 4.43 -1.23
C ALA A 35 -2.19 4.18 -2.62
N LEU A 36 -1.55 3.34 -3.45
CA LEU A 36 -1.96 3.02 -4.82
C LEU A 36 -2.59 1.63 -4.89
N THR A 37 -3.75 1.52 -5.52
CA THR A 37 -4.40 0.24 -5.76
C THR A 37 -3.99 -0.35 -7.11
N LEU A 38 -3.59 -1.61 -7.09
CA LEU A 38 -3.28 -2.43 -8.26
C LEU A 38 -4.29 -3.58 -8.32
N THR A 39 -4.91 -3.78 -9.46
CA THR A 39 -5.76 -4.96 -9.70
C THR A 39 -5.10 -5.86 -10.72
N THR A 40 -5.01 -7.15 -10.42
CA THR A 40 -4.49 -8.15 -11.35
C THR A 40 -5.60 -9.13 -11.72
N THR A 41 -5.64 -9.54 -12.99
CA THR A 41 -6.59 -10.53 -13.50
C THR A 41 -5.82 -11.56 -14.32
N ALA A 42 -5.87 -12.83 -13.90
CA ALA A 42 -5.15 -13.89 -14.60
C ALA A 42 -5.82 -14.21 -15.94
N SER A 43 -5.08 -14.17 -17.04
CA SER A 43 -5.59 -14.50 -18.37
C SER A 43 -5.06 -15.86 -18.86
N GLU A 44 -5.58 -16.37 -19.99
CA GLU A 44 -5.07 -17.63 -20.57
C GLU A 44 -3.59 -17.55 -20.96
N SER A 45 -3.09 -16.34 -21.25
CA SER A 45 -1.74 -16.08 -21.77
C SER A 45 -0.80 -15.40 -20.78
N GLY A 46 -1.26 -15.08 -19.57
CA GLY A 46 -0.44 -14.39 -18.57
C GLY A 46 -1.28 -13.63 -17.55
N LEU A 47 -0.98 -12.35 -17.37
CA LEU A 47 -1.60 -11.51 -16.34
C LEU A 47 -1.92 -10.12 -16.88
N ASP A 48 -3.17 -9.71 -16.77
CA ASP A 48 -3.55 -8.32 -16.98
C ASP A 48 -3.42 -7.58 -15.65
N ILE A 49 -2.71 -6.45 -15.66
CA ILE A 49 -2.60 -5.57 -14.50
C ILE A 49 -3.25 -4.22 -14.81
N GLN A 50 -3.98 -3.69 -13.85
CA GLN A 50 -4.63 -2.39 -13.91
C GLN A 50 -4.10 -1.51 -12.77
N LEU A 51 -3.50 -0.39 -13.12
CA LEU A 51 -3.12 0.69 -12.20
C LEU A 51 -3.81 1.97 -12.64
N GLN A 52 -4.66 2.54 -11.79
CA GLN A 52 -5.46 3.72 -12.12
C GLN A 52 -6.24 3.48 -13.44
N ASP A 53 -6.00 4.32 -14.46
CA ASP A 53 -6.62 4.23 -15.79
C ASP A 53 -5.76 3.47 -16.81
N GLN A 54 -4.63 2.88 -16.39
CA GLN A 54 -3.70 2.18 -17.26
C GLN A 54 -3.84 0.67 -17.10
N ASN A 55 -3.87 -0.04 -18.24
CA ASN A 55 -3.90 -1.49 -18.30
C ASN A 55 -2.68 -2.00 -19.06
N TYR A 56 -2.05 -3.05 -18.52
CA TYR A 56 -0.91 -3.70 -19.14
C TYR A 56 -1.16 -5.21 -19.19
N ALA A 57 -0.84 -5.83 -20.31
CA ALA A 57 -0.91 -7.28 -20.48
C ALA A 57 0.51 -7.84 -20.38
N LEU A 58 0.75 -8.69 -19.39
CA LEU A 58 2.06 -9.26 -19.10
C LEU A 58 2.08 -10.74 -19.45
N VAL A 59 3.23 -11.22 -19.92
CA VAL A 59 3.44 -12.65 -20.19
C VAL A 59 4.14 -13.31 -19.00
N GLU A 60 3.74 -14.54 -18.68
CA GLU A 60 4.37 -15.31 -17.61
C GLU A 60 5.82 -15.68 -18.00
N THR A 61 6.73 -15.64 -17.01
CA THR A 61 8.14 -15.97 -17.17
C THR A 61 8.62 -16.89 -16.05
N VAL A 62 9.69 -17.64 -16.31
CA VAL A 62 10.23 -18.60 -15.35
C VAL A 62 10.79 -17.89 -14.12
N ALA A 63 10.38 -18.35 -12.93
CA ALA A 63 10.89 -17.89 -11.64
C ALA A 63 11.25 -19.08 -10.73
N ALA A 64 12.21 -18.88 -9.82
CA ALA A 64 12.60 -19.89 -8.85
C ALA A 64 11.57 -20.05 -7.70
N SER A 65 10.79 -19.01 -7.44
CA SER A 65 9.73 -18.96 -6.42
C SER A 65 8.75 -17.85 -6.77
N GLY A 66 7.47 -18.07 -6.48
CA GLY A 66 6.41 -17.12 -6.82
C GLY A 66 6.04 -17.14 -8.31
N ALA A 67 5.20 -16.20 -8.73
CA ALA A 67 4.76 -16.05 -10.11
C ALA A 67 5.28 -14.73 -10.68
N ARG A 68 6.00 -14.80 -11.80
CA ARG A 68 6.67 -13.63 -12.42
C ARG A 68 6.12 -13.39 -13.81
N TYR A 69 5.74 -12.15 -14.08
CA TYR A 69 5.17 -11.71 -15.33
C TYR A 69 5.91 -10.47 -15.83
N ARG A 70 6.12 -10.37 -17.14
CA ARG A 70 6.92 -9.30 -17.74
C ARG A 70 6.32 -8.79 -19.04
N ASP A 71 6.62 -7.54 -19.35
CA ASP A 71 6.55 -6.94 -20.67
C ASP A 71 7.89 -6.26 -20.94
N ASP A 72 8.62 -6.75 -21.93
CA ASP A 72 9.96 -6.23 -22.23
C ASP A 72 9.92 -4.93 -23.04
N ASP A 73 8.81 -4.62 -23.73
CA ASP A 73 8.66 -3.40 -24.54
C ASP A 73 8.53 -2.16 -23.65
N PHE A 74 7.82 -2.28 -22.52
CA PHE A 74 7.62 -1.23 -21.52
C PHE A 74 8.48 -1.40 -20.27
N ALA A 75 9.41 -2.36 -20.28
CA ALA A 75 10.25 -2.72 -19.14
C ALA A 75 9.42 -2.90 -17.85
N ILE A 76 8.30 -3.63 -17.96
CA ILE A 76 7.40 -3.94 -16.85
C ILE A 76 7.78 -5.30 -16.28
N GLU A 77 7.82 -5.34 -14.95
CA GLU A 77 7.94 -6.58 -14.21
C GLU A 77 6.98 -6.58 -13.04
N PHE A 78 6.16 -7.63 -12.96
CA PHE A 78 5.35 -7.95 -11.79
C PHE A 78 5.80 -9.30 -11.26
N TRP A 79 6.15 -9.37 -9.98
CA TRP A 79 6.56 -10.62 -9.34
C TRP A 79 5.87 -10.77 -8.00
N SER A 80 4.97 -11.75 -7.89
CA SER A 80 4.25 -12.06 -6.67
C SER A 80 4.82 -13.27 -5.94
N LYS A 81 4.83 -13.22 -4.61
CA LYS A 81 5.25 -14.31 -3.73
C LYS A 81 4.47 -14.25 -2.42
N GLY A 82 3.63 -15.25 -2.18
CA GLY A 82 2.69 -15.21 -1.06
C GLY A 82 1.66 -14.09 -1.30
N ASN A 83 1.47 -13.24 -0.30
CA ASN A 83 0.56 -12.11 -0.33
C ASN A 83 1.25 -10.78 -0.69
N GLU A 84 2.51 -10.82 -1.14
CA GLU A 84 3.27 -9.64 -1.54
C GLU A 84 3.63 -9.71 -3.03
N ALA A 85 3.79 -8.53 -3.64
CA ALA A 85 4.31 -8.41 -4.99
C ALA A 85 5.22 -7.19 -5.15
N THR A 86 6.23 -7.33 -6.00
CA THR A 86 7.02 -6.21 -6.51
C THR A 86 6.55 -5.83 -7.90
N LEU A 87 6.47 -4.53 -8.17
CA LEU A 87 6.12 -3.99 -9.47
C LEU A 87 7.20 -3.00 -9.93
N THR A 88 7.55 -3.08 -11.21
CA THR A 88 8.39 -2.09 -11.90
C THR A 88 7.71 -1.75 -13.22
N ILE A 89 7.63 -0.47 -13.59
CA ILE A 89 7.11 0.00 -14.88
C ILE A 89 8.11 0.99 -15.45
N ASN A 90 8.50 0.86 -16.73
CA ASN A 90 9.54 1.68 -17.36
C ASN A 90 10.88 1.67 -16.58
N GLY A 91 11.18 0.57 -15.87
CA GLY A 91 12.36 0.47 -15.00
C GLY A 91 12.27 1.22 -13.67
N GLU A 92 11.14 1.88 -13.35
CA GLU A 92 10.91 2.53 -12.06
C GLU A 92 10.18 1.59 -11.11
N ALA A 93 10.76 1.37 -9.93
CA ALA A 93 10.19 0.50 -8.91
C ALA A 93 9.02 1.20 -8.20
N PHE A 94 7.94 0.45 -7.99
CA PHE A 94 6.80 0.86 -7.18
C PHE A 94 6.98 0.37 -5.73
N PRO A 95 6.24 0.97 -4.77
CA PRO A 95 6.21 0.46 -3.41
C PRO A 95 5.76 -1.01 -3.37
N LEU A 96 6.15 -1.71 -2.30
CA LEU A 96 5.72 -3.09 -2.07
C LEU A 96 4.20 -3.18 -2.11
N CYS A 97 3.69 -4.07 -2.97
CA CYS A 97 2.27 -4.33 -3.12
C CYS A 97 1.85 -5.44 -2.16
N ILE A 98 0.88 -5.18 -1.30
CA ILE A 98 0.35 -6.14 -0.32
C ILE A 98 -1.07 -6.51 -0.74
N GLU A 99 -1.37 -7.80 -0.82
CA GLU A 99 -2.71 -8.29 -1.16
C GLU A 99 -3.74 -7.73 -0.17
N GLU A 100 -4.84 -7.20 -0.70
CA GLU A 100 -5.91 -6.61 0.10
C GLU A 100 -6.48 -7.62 1.10
N GLY A 101 -6.70 -7.17 2.34
CA GLY A 101 -7.15 -8.04 3.44
C GLY A 101 -6.05 -8.88 4.10
N THR A 102 -4.78 -8.62 3.78
CA THR A 102 -3.63 -9.30 4.39
C THR A 102 -2.65 -8.33 5.04
N LEU A 103 -1.71 -8.86 5.83
CA LEU A 103 -0.60 -8.10 6.42
C LEU A 103 0.72 -8.43 5.73
N PRO A 104 1.65 -7.46 5.60
CA PRO A 104 2.98 -7.73 5.05
C PRO A 104 3.73 -8.77 5.90
N THR A 105 4.58 -9.55 5.24
CA THR A 105 5.36 -10.65 5.82
C THR A 105 6.45 -10.18 6.79
N SER A 106 6.82 -8.91 6.68
CA SER A 106 7.61 -8.19 7.66
C SER A 106 6.90 -6.91 8.04
N PHE A 107 6.73 -6.68 9.33
CA PHE A 107 6.18 -5.42 9.83
C PHE A 107 6.66 -5.16 11.26
N SER A 108 6.58 -3.89 11.66
CA SER A 108 6.86 -3.45 13.02
C SER A 108 5.63 -2.87 13.67
N ALA A 109 5.50 -3.02 14.99
CA ALA A 109 4.51 -2.38 15.82
C ALA A 109 5.19 -1.80 17.08
N ARG A 110 4.69 -0.69 17.60
CA ARG A 110 5.28 0.00 18.74
C ARG A 110 4.25 0.71 19.60
N GLY A 111 4.48 0.78 20.90
CA GLY A 111 3.73 1.59 21.85
C GLY A 111 4.66 2.40 22.75
N ASN A 112 4.14 3.48 23.30
CA ASN A 112 4.94 4.46 24.07
C ASN A 112 4.72 4.36 25.59
N GLU A 113 3.55 3.93 26.05
CA GLU A 113 3.20 3.88 27.47
C GLU A 113 2.41 2.59 27.82
N PRO A 114 3.05 1.58 28.44
CA PRO A 114 4.51 1.42 28.55
C PRO A 114 5.16 1.26 27.17
N PHE A 115 6.47 1.52 27.08
CA PHE A 115 7.20 1.33 25.82
C PHE A 115 7.30 -0.15 25.44
N TRP A 116 7.01 -0.45 24.18
CA TRP A 116 7.29 -1.74 23.57
C TRP A 116 7.55 -1.57 22.07
N LEU A 117 8.40 -2.43 21.51
CA LEU A 117 8.68 -2.50 20.08
C LEU A 117 8.66 -3.97 19.65
N ALA A 118 7.75 -4.30 18.75
CA ALA A 118 7.56 -5.60 18.15
C ALA A 118 8.03 -5.54 16.70
N SER A 119 8.96 -6.40 16.30
CA SER A 119 9.44 -6.51 14.91
C SER A 119 9.25 -7.93 14.41
N LEU A 120 8.36 -8.12 13.43
CA LEU A 120 8.10 -9.41 12.82
C LEU A 120 8.91 -9.55 11.52
N THR A 121 9.60 -10.68 11.37
CA THR A 121 10.19 -11.10 10.10
C THR A 121 9.96 -12.58 9.90
N GLY A 122 9.10 -12.94 8.94
CA GLY A 122 8.69 -14.32 8.73
C GLY A 122 7.89 -14.85 9.93
N GLN A 123 8.46 -15.82 10.66
CA GLN A 123 7.84 -16.42 11.85
C GLN A 123 8.51 -16.02 13.17
N THR A 124 9.45 -15.07 13.12
CA THR A 124 10.19 -14.61 14.29
C THR A 124 9.77 -13.19 14.65
N LEU A 125 9.26 -13.02 15.86
CA LEU A 125 8.95 -11.73 16.45
C LEU A 125 10.03 -11.39 17.47
N THR A 126 10.72 -10.27 17.27
CA THR A 126 11.58 -9.67 18.28
C THR A 126 10.77 -8.64 19.06
N LEU A 127 10.58 -8.87 20.36
CA LEU A 127 9.94 -7.94 21.27
C LEU A 127 11.00 -7.25 22.14
N ARG A 128 11.01 -5.92 22.12
CA ARG A 128 11.89 -5.07 22.93
C ARG A 128 11.06 -4.21 23.88
N GLU A 129 11.39 -4.27 25.15
CA GLU A 129 10.83 -3.43 26.21
C GLU A 129 11.99 -2.85 27.03
N PRO A 130 11.77 -1.86 27.92
CA PRO A 130 12.85 -1.29 28.72
C PRO A 130 13.57 -2.36 29.56
N GLY A 131 14.82 -2.68 29.17
CA GLY A 131 15.66 -3.66 29.86
C GLY A 131 15.46 -5.12 29.45
N SER A 132 14.62 -5.40 28.43
CA SER A 132 14.43 -6.76 27.90
C SER A 132 14.35 -6.78 26.37
N GLU A 133 14.89 -7.85 25.81
CA GLU A 133 14.73 -8.21 24.40
C GLU A 133 14.47 -9.72 24.34
N GLN A 134 13.40 -10.11 23.66
CA GLN A 134 12.95 -11.49 23.54
C GLN A 134 12.70 -11.82 22.09
N GLU A 135 13.06 -13.04 21.68
CA GLU A 135 12.67 -13.60 20.40
C GLU A 135 11.59 -14.65 20.62
N LEU A 136 10.48 -14.51 19.91
CA LEU A 136 9.31 -15.35 20.01
C LEU A 136 8.99 -15.94 18.64
N THR A 137 8.54 -17.19 18.62
CA THR A 137 7.92 -17.75 17.42
C THR A 137 6.46 -17.30 17.37
N VAL A 138 6.02 -16.85 16.21
CA VAL A 138 4.62 -16.47 15.99
C VAL A 138 3.88 -17.49 15.13
N ALA A 139 2.58 -17.56 15.34
CA ALA A 139 1.67 -18.14 14.36
C ALA A 139 1.53 -17.19 13.16
N ALA A 140 1.10 -17.74 12.02
CA ALA A 140 0.70 -16.90 10.89
C ALA A 140 -0.44 -15.93 11.31
N PRO A 141 -0.43 -14.68 10.83
CA PRO A 141 -1.51 -13.74 11.11
C PRO A 141 -2.87 -14.32 10.74
N ARG A 142 -3.84 -14.24 11.65
CA ARG A 142 -5.20 -14.72 11.44
C ARG A 142 -6.15 -13.53 11.46
N LEU A 143 -6.94 -13.38 10.40
CA LEU A 143 -8.08 -12.46 10.40
C LEU A 143 -9.10 -12.92 11.45
N VAL A 144 -9.43 -12.06 12.41
CA VAL A 144 -10.35 -12.36 13.51
C VAL A 144 -11.66 -11.58 13.42
N GLU A 145 -11.65 -10.44 12.72
CA GLU A 145 -12.80 -9.60 12.44
C GLU A 145 -12.58 -8.96 11.07
N ASP A 146 -13.60 -8.93 10.22
CA ASP A 146 -13.58 -8.32 8.88
C ASP A 146 -14.41 -7.04 8.80
N GLU A 147 -15.36 -6.84 9.72
CA GLU A 147 -16.25 -5.67 9.80
C GLU A 147 -16.49 -5.28 11.27
N PRO A 148 -16.47 -3.97 11.64
CA PRO A 148 -16.39 -2.80 10.76
C PRO A 148 -14.96 -2.45 10.30
N LEU A 149 -13.95 -3.10 10.88
CA LEU A 149 -12.55 -2.92 10.54
C LEU A 149 -11.87 -4.28 10.54
N MET A 150 -11.05 -4.52 9.52
CA MET A 150 -10.24 -5.73 9.47
C MET A 150 -9.28 -5.76 10.66
N THR A 151 -9.32 -6.86 11.40
CA THR A 151 -8.49 -7.07 12.59
C THR A 151 -7.77 -8.40 12.47
N TRP A 152 -6.46 -8.37 12.61
CA TRP A 152 -5.62 -9.57 12.63
C TRP A 152 -5.09 -9.83 14.03
N SER A 153 -5.05 -11.11 14.41
CA SER A 153 -4.42 -11.61 15.63
C SER A 153 -3.17 -12.39 15.26
N ILE A 154 -2.08 -12.08 15.95
CA ILE A 154 -0.78 -12.72 15.79
C ILE A 154 -0.35 -13.22 17.17
N ALA A 155 -0.61 -14.50 17.42
CA ALA A 155 -0.18 -15.16 18.65
C ALA A 155 1.34 -15.35 18.64
N ALA A 156 1.99 -14.95 19.73
CA ALA A 156 3.44 -15.03 19.93
C ALA A 156 3.75 -15.76 21.25
N GLY A 157 4.46 -16.89 21.17
CA GLY A 157 4.66 -17.74 22.34
C GLY A 157 3.34 -18.25 22.95
N SER A 158 3.26 -18.35 24.28
CA SER A 158 2.07 -18.87 24.98
C SER A 158 1.17 -17.79 25.59
N GLU A 159 1.66 -16.57 25.78
CA GLU A 159 1.02 -15.54 26.62
C GLU A 159 0.85 -14.18 25.92
N LEU A 160 1.35 -14.04 24.69
CA LEU A 160 1.32 -12.79 23.96
C LEU A 160 0.49 -12.89 22.69
N ASN A 161 -0.26 -11.82 22.44
CA ASN A 161 -1.02 -11.65 21.22
C ASN A 161 -0.83 -10.22 20.73
N LEU A 162 -0.50 -10.06 19.46
CA LEU A 162 -0.46 -8.76 18.81
C LEU A 162 -1.70 -8.63 17.93
N MET A 163 -2.56 -7.68 18.30
CA MET A 163 -3.73 -7.32 17.50
C MET A 163 -3.38 -6.15 16.59
N ILE A 164 -3.69 -6.26 15.30
CA ILE A 164 -3.48 -5.23 14.30
C ILE A 164 -4.83 -4.89 13.69
N LEU A 165 -5.22 -3.62 13.71
CA LEU A 165 -6.47 -3.11 13.16
C LEU A 165 -6.15 -2.27 11.92
N ASP A 166 -6.95 -2.44 10.86
CA ASP A 166 -6.89 -1.64 9.63
C ASP A 166 -7.46 -0.23 9.84
N GLN A 167 -6.72 0.55 10.63
CA GLN A 167 -7.10 1.90 11.02
C GLN A 167 -5.84 2.73 11.24
N TYR A 168 -5.79 3.92 10.66
CA TYR A 168 -4.70 4.86 10.86
C TYR A 168 -4.46 5.14 12.35
N CYS A 169 -3.20 5.02 12.74
CA CYS A 169 -2.75 5.29 14.10
C CYS A 169 -1.89 6.55 14.10
N GLN A 170 -2.11 7.41 15.10
CA GLN A 170 -1.22 8.53 15.37
C GLN A 170 -0.36 8.19 16.57
N ASP A 171 0.96 8.19 16.37
CA ASP A 171 1.90 7.94 17.44
C ASP A 171 1.82 9.04 18.50
N SER A 172 1.62 8.66 19.77
CA SER A 172 1.36 9.61 20.85
C SER A 172 2.56 10.48 21.23
N MET A 173 3.78 10.09 20.86
CA MET A 173 5.01 10.80 21.19
C MET A 173 5.46 11.73 20.05
N SER A 174 5.48 11.24 18.82
CA SER A 174 5.94 11.97 17.63
C SER A 174 4.81 12.68 16.86
N GLY A 175 3.55 12.28 17.09
CA GLY A 175 2.39 12.74 16.33
C GLY A 175 2.33 12.20 14.89
N GLN A 176 3.23 11.30 14.50
CA GLN A 176 3.33 10.74 13.16
C GLN A 176 2.25 9.69 12.89
N SER A 177 1.71 9.68 11.67
CA SER A 177 0.74 8.67 11.23
C SER A 177 1.37 7.36 10.78
N TYR A 178 0.70 6.26 11.10
CA TYR A 178 1.02 4.88 10.76
C TYR A 178 -0.21 4.20 10.13
N PRO A 179 -0.03 3.24 9.21
CA PRO A 179 -1.14 2.62 8.50
C PRO A 179 -2.07 1.82 9.42
N TYR A 180 -1.55 1.24 10.50
CA TYR A 180 -2.32 0.36 11.37
C TYR A 180 -2.27 0.79 12.83
N THR A 181 -3.35 0.51 13.55
CA THR A 181 -3.43 0.57 15.00
C THR A 181 -3.06 -0.80 15.55
N ALA A 182 -2.31 -0.84 16.64
CA ALA A 182 -1.86 -2.08 17.26
C ALA A 182 -2.18 -2.12 18.75
N TYR A 183 -2.42 -3.33 19.25
CA TYR A 183 -2.49 -3.61 20.67
C TYR A 183 -1.60 -4.80 20.99
N LEU A 184 -0.66 -4.61 21.90
CA LEU A 184 0.07 -5.71 22.51
C LEU A 184 -0.73 -6.19 23.73
N GLU A 185 -1.24 -7.41 23.63
CA GLU A 185 -2.00 -8.07 24.68
C GLU A 185 -1.11 -9.07 25.43
N ARG A 186 -1.15 -8.98 26.77
CA ARG A 186 -0.44 -9.86 27.70
C ARG A 186 -1.34 -10.09 28.92
N ASP A 187 -1.62 -11.36 29.24
CA ASP A 187 -2.44 -11.73 30.41
C ASP A 187 -3.80 -11.00 30.52
N GLY A 188 -4.39 -10.66 29.37
CA GLY A 188 -5.65 -9.92 29.28
C GLY A 188 -5.54 -8.40 29.45
N GLU A 189 -4.34 -7.86 29.64
CA GLU A 189 -4.05 -6.42 29.58
C GLU A 189 -3.62 -6.04 28.16
N GLN A 190 -4.19 -4.94 27.64
CA GLN A 190 -3.90 -4.42 26.31
C GLN A 190 -3.16 -3.09 26.40
N THR A 191 -2.03 -3.00 25.72
CA THR A 191 -1.25 -1.76 25.61
C THR A 191 -1.30 -1.24 24.18
N PRO A 192 -1.75 0.03 23.97
CA PRO A 192 -1.96 0.56 22.63
C PRO A 192 -0.64 0.91 21.94
N GLY A 193 -0.69 0.94 20.61
CA GLY A 193 0.44 1.28 19.77
C GLY A 193 0.04 1.48 18.30
N CYS A 194 1.04 1.77 17.47
CA CYS A 194 0.91 1.90 16.03
C CYS A 194 1.73 0.82 15.31
N ALA A 195 1.33 0.44 14.10
CA ALA A 195 1.99 -0.59 13.32
C ALA A 195 2.10 -0.27 11.83
N GLY A 196 3.01 -1.00 11.17
CA GLY A 196 3.32 -0.90 9.76
C GLY A 196 4.39 0.14 9.43
N ASP A 197 4.72 0.22 8.14
CA ASP A 197 5.69 1.20 7.64
C ASP A 197 4.96 2.50 7.27
N PRO A 198 5.31 3.65 7.87
CA PRO A 198 4.66 4.93 7.56
C PRO A 198 4.82 5.35 6.10
N ARG A 199 5.80 4.81 5.35
CA ARG A 199 5.94 5.05 3.90
C ARG A 199 4.72 4.56 3.11
N GLN A 200 4.00 3.55 3.60
CA GLN A 200 2.77 3.06 2.96
C GLN A 200 1.69 4.16 2.86
N LEU A 201 1.74 5.17 3.74
CA LEU A 201 0.82 6.30 3.74
C LEU A 201 1.23 7.41 2.77
N LEU A 202 2.50 7.44 2.33
CA LEU A 202 3.08 8.52 1.54
C LEU A 202 3.33 8.14 0.08
N GLU A 203 3.80 6.92 -0.14
CA GLU A 203 4.26 6.44 -1.45
C GLU A 203 3.11 5.95 -2.35
N GLY A 204 3.40 5.73 -3.62
CA GLY A 204 2.47 5.17 -4.61
C GLY A 204 1.55 6.21 -5.26
N VAL A 205 1.40 7.39 -4.67
CA VAL A 205 0.56 8.48 -5.19
C VAL A 205 1.33 9.78 -5.37
N THR A 206 0.79 10.68 -6.19
CA THR A 206 1.24 12.08 -6.23
C THR A 206 0.35 12.91 -5.31
N TRP A 207 0.96 13.63 -4.39
CA TRP A 207 0.28 14.61 -3.56
C TRP A 207 0.35 15.99 -4.21
N GLN A 208 -0.72 16.76 -4.13
CA GLN A 208 -0.80 18.13 -4.64
C GLN A 208 -1.26 19.09 -3.54
N LEU A 209 -0.74 20.31 -3.55
CA LEU A 209 -1.16 21.36 -2.62
C LEU A 209 -2.67 21.59 -2.71
N ALA A 210 -3.38 21.45 -1.58
CA ALA A 210 -4.85 21.41 -1.55
C ALA A 210 -5.47 22.76 -1.88
N GLN A 211 -4.94 23.84 -1.29
CA GLN A 211 -5.41 25.21 -1.50
C GLN A 211 -4.30 26.04 -2.13
N THR A 212 -4.43 26.32 -3.42
CA THR A 212 -3.46 27.15 -4.15
C THR A 212 -4.16 28.02 -5.19
N THR A 213 -3.60 29.20 -5.43
CA THR A 213 -4.00 30.09 -6.52
C THR A 213 -3.14 29.88 -7.76
N ALA A 214 -2.16 28.98 -7.72
CA ALA A 214 -1.32 28.65 -8.87
C ALA A 214 -2.17 28.04 -10.00
N GLU A 215 -1.82 28.36 -11.25
CA GLU A 215 -2.38 27.67 -12.42
C GLU A 215 -2.10 26.17 -12.36
N GLN A 216 -0.89 25.80 -11.94
CA GLN A 216 -0.52 24.43 -11.65
C GLN A 216 -0.04 24.30 -10.21
N ALA A 217 -0.78 23.52 -9.42
CA ALA A 217 -0.48 23.31 -8.02
C ALA A 217 0.90 22.65 -7.83
N PRO A 218 1.67 23.07 -6.80
CA PRO A 218 2.82 22.32 -6.34
C PRO A 218 2.45 20.88 -6.01
N THR A 219 3.36 19.96 -6.32
CA THR A 219 3.18 18.52 -6.15
C THR A 219 4.42 17.89 -5.53
N ILE A 220 4.21 16.80 -4.81
CA ILE A 220 5.25 15.97 -4.22
C ILE A 220 4.90 14.49 -4.37
N GLN A 221 5.88 13.70 -4.77
CA GLN A 221 5.79 12.25 -4.88
C GLN A 221 6.92 11.65 -4.05
N PHE A 222 6.54 10.78 -3.11
CA PHE A 222 7.48 9.95 -2.37
C PHE A 222 7.73 8.67 -3.18
N ILE A 223 9.00 8.41 -3.46
CA ILE A 223 9.47 7.35 -4.34
C ILE A 223 10.29 6.38 -3.49
N PRO A 224 10.27 5.07 -3.78
CA PRO A 224 11.10 4.09 -3.08
C PRO A 224 12.58 4.51 -2.95
N GLU A 225 13.24 3.95 -1.95
CA GLU A 225 14.62 4.28 -1.57
C GLU A 225 14.81 5.72 -1.06
N ALA A 226 13.78 6.26 -0.41
CA ALA A 226 13.80 7.58 0.25
C ALA A 226 14.04 8.76 -0.72
N ASN A 227 13.56 8.62 -1.96
CA ASN A 227 13.63 9.66 -2.98
C ASN A 227 12.35 10.49 -2.99
N VAL A 228 12.48 11.76 -3.38
CA VAL A 228 11.33 12.63 -3.60
C VAL A 228 11.48 13.36 -4.92
N ALA A 229 10.37 13.53 -5.63
CA ALA A 229 10.29 14.36 -6.82
C ALA A 229 9.00 15.17 -6.80
N GLY A 230 8.97 16.24 -7.57
CA GLY A 230 7.78 17.08 -7.63
C GLY A 230 7.90 18.25 -8.57
N PHE A 231 6.89 19.11 -8.48
CA PHE A 231 6.81 20.39 -9.16
C PHE A 231 6.52 21.45 -8.11
N ALA A 232 7.29 22.54 -8.07
CA ALA A 232 7.18 23.56 -7.03
C ALA A 232 6.32 24.77 -7.45
N GLY A 233 5.70 24.74 -8.63
CA GLY A 233 4.93 25.86 -9.20
C GLY A 233 5.58 26.48 -10.43
N CYS A 234 6.92 26.55 -10.47
CA CYS A 234 7.68 26.96 -11.66
C CYS A 234 8.62 25.85 -12.16
N ASN A 235 9.42 25.27 -11.27
CA ASN A 235 10.40 24.25 -11.61
C ASN A 235 9.99 22.87 -11.12
N ARG A 236 10.53 21.86 -11.80
CA ARG A 236 10.56 20.49 -11.28
C ARG A 236 11.73 20.36 -10.33
N TYR A 237 11.53 19.58 -9.29
CA TYR A 237 12.55 19.32 -8.28
C TYR A 237 12.67 17.83 -7.96
N ARG A 238 13.83 17.48 -7.42
CA ARG A 238 14.18 16.15 -6.93
C ARG A 238 15.05 16.26 -5.69
N GLY A 239 15.03 15.23 -4.86
CA GLY A 239 15.92 15.12 -3.73
C GLY A 239 15.67 13.83 -2.98
N THR A 240 15.99 13.85 -1.69
CA THR A 240 15.80 12.73 -0.80
C THR A 240 15.15 13.21 0.49
N TYR A 241 14.54 12.28 1.23
CA TYR A 241 13.99 12.55 2.54
C TYR A 241 14.52 11.53 3.54
N GLN A 242 14.30 11.80 4.82
CA GLN A 242 14.55 10.88 5.90
C GLN A 242 13.22 10.69 6.63
N LEU A 243 12.83 9.44 6.79
CA LEU A 243 11.67 9.05 7.58
C LEU A 243 12.13 8.11 8.67
N THR A 244 12.00 8.56 9.90
CA THR A 244 12.29 7.75 11.09
C THR A 244 11.00 7.59 11.88
N GLY A 245 11.05 6.85 12.98
CA GLY A 245 9.94 6.81 13.93
C GLY A 245 9.74 8.11 14.73
N GLU A 246 10.56 9.13 14.49
CA GLU A 246 10.52 10.43 15.18
C GLU A 246 10.03 11.55 14.26
N GLY A 247 10.01 11.34 12.93
CA GLY A 247 9.61 12.40 12.01
C GLY A 247 9.97 12.17 10.55
N LEU A 248 9.64 13.18 9.74
CA LEU A 248 9.91 13.32 8.32
C LEU A 248 10.73 14.59 8.10
N GLN A 249 11.85 14.49 7.38
CA GLN A 249 12.69 15.64 7.03
C GLN A 249 13.16 15.53 5.58
N PHE A 250 13.24 16.66 4.89
CA PHE A 250 13.78 16.72 3.53
C PHE A 250 15.27 17.10 3.55
N ASN A 251 16.08 16.35 2.82
CA ASN A 251 17.45 16.76 2.51
C ASN A 251 17.43 17.90 1.46
N PRO A 252 18.57 18.57 1.21
CA PRO A 252 18.63 19.63 0.20
C PRO A 252 18.05 19.18 -1.15
N LEU A 253 17.06 19.94 -1.64
CA LEU A 253 16.37 19.68 -2.90
C LEU A 253 17.08 20.38 -4.06
N ALA A 254 17.13 19.72 -5.21
CA ALA A 254 17.63 20.28 -6.45
C ALA A 254 16.46 20.57 -7.40
N ALA A 255 16.41 21.78 -7.93
CA ALA A 255 15.40 22.21 -8.88
C ALA A 255 16.01 22.63 -10.22
N THR A 256 15.24 22.54 -11.31
CA THR A 256 15.61 23.20 -12.57
C THR A 256 15.59 24.73 -12.40
N LYS A 257 16.14 25.47 -13.37
CA LYS A 257 16.16 26.95 -13.35
C LYS A 257 15.51 27.52 -14.61
N MET A 258 14.19 27.42 -14.68
CA MET A 258 13.37 28.09 -15.68
C MET A 258 12.87 29.42 -15.12
N LEU A 259 12.59 30.37 -16.02
CA LEU A 259 11.96 31.63 -15.67
C LEU A 259 10.44 31.50 -15.91
N CYS A 260 9.66 31.73 -14.87
CA CYS A 260 8.20 31.80 -14.93
C CYS A 260 7.72 33.20 -14.53
N ASP A 261 6.41 33.39 -14.46
CA ASP A 261 5.84 34.62 -13.90
C ASP A 261 6.17 34.77 -12.40
N VAL A 262 6.11 36.02 -11.92
CA VAL A 262 6.51 36.39 -10.55
C VAL A 262 5.74 35.60 -9.50
N ASP A 263 4.44 35.38 -9.70
CA ASP A 263 3.59 34.65 -8.76
C ASP A 263 4.01 33.16 -8.66
N ALA A 264 4.34 32.51 -9.78
CA ALA A 264 4.77 31.11 -9.79
C ALA A 264 6.12 30.93 -9.10
N MET A 265 7.05 31.87 -9.28
CA MET A 265 8.34 31.85 -8.59
C MET A 265 8.18 32.12 -7.09
N ALA A 266 7.29 33.03 -6.68
CA ALA A 266 7.02 33.28 -5.27
C ALA A 266 6.41 32.04 -4.57
N ILE A 267 5.53 31.31 -5.26
CA ILE A 267 4.99 30.04 -4.77
C ILE A 267 6.09 28.98 -4.64
N GLU A 268 7.00 28.90 -5.60
CA GLU A 268 8.15 28.00 -5.54
C GLU A 268 9.08 28.29 -4.35
N ASP A 269 9.41 29.57 -4.13
CA ASP A 269 10.26 29.98 -3.01
C ASP A 269 9.62 29.62 -1.66
N GLU A 270 8.32 29.89 -1.51
CA GLU A 270 7.58 29.55 -0.30
C GLU A 270 7.47 28.03 -0.11
N TRP A 271 7.20 27.28 -1.19
CA TRP A 271 7.15 25.82 -1.15
C TRP A 271 8.46 25.22 -0.62
N PHE A 272 9.61 25.63 -1.18
CA PHE A 272 10.90 25.13 -0.72
C PHE A 272 11.21 25.57 0.71
N ARG A 273 10.88 26.82 1.09
CA ARG A 273 11.05 27.30 2.46
C ARG A 273 10.23 26.50 3.47
N GLN A 274 8.99 26.13 3.14
CA GLN A 274 8.17 25.33 4.03
C GLN A 274 8.68 23.88 4.12
N LEU A 275 9.13 23.29 3.02
CA LEU A 275 9.69 21.93 3.03
C LEU A 275 10.94 21.80 3.91
N THR A 276 11.72 22.87 4.13
CA THR A 276 12.85 22.84 5.08
C THR A 276 12.43 22.81 6.54
N GLU A 277 11.19 23.19 6.84
CA GLU A 277 10.66 23.26 8.21
C GLU A 277 9.82 22.03 8.59
N VAL A 278 9.62 21.08 7.66
CA VAL A 278 8.84 19.87 7.92
C VAL A 278 9.54 19.01 8.97
N GLN A 279 8.78 18.58 9.99
CA GLN A 279 9.26 17.71 11.07
C GLN A 279 8.54 16.36 11.09
N SER A 280 7.27 16.32 10.70
CA SER A 280 6.48 15.09 10.68
C SER A 280 5.36 15.19 9.65
N PHE A 281 4.60 14.11 9.51
CA PHE A 281 3.41 14.10 8.67
C PHE A 281 2.24 13.44 9.39
N ARG A 282 1.03 13.80 8.97
CA ARG A 282 -0.22 13.20 9.43
C ARG A 282 -1.13 12.93 8.25
N LEU A 283 -1.89 11.85 8.31
CA LEU A 283 -3.10 11.71 7.49
C LEU A 283 -4.32 12.09 8.33
N ASP A 284 -5.23 12.83 7.73
CA ASP A 284 -6.54 13.06 8.32
C ASP A 284 -7.51 11.90 8.02
N ALA A 285 -8.74 12.00 8.53
CA ALA A 285 -9.77 10.98 8.31
C ALA A 285 -10.25 10.88 6.85
N ALA A 286 -10.00 11.88 6.02
CA ALA A 286 -10.30 11.88 4.59
C ALA A 286 -9.15 11.30 3.75
N GLY A 287 -8.00 11.00 4.37
CA GLY A 287 -6.79 10.54 3.68
C GLY A 287 -6.02 11.67 3.01
N GLU A 288 -6.26 12.92 3.41
CA GLU A 288 -5.43 14.09 3.05
C GLU A 288 -4.16 14.12 3.92
N LEU A 289 -3.08 14.62 3.35
CA LEU A 289 -1.75 14.63 3.95
C LEU A 289 -1.40 16.03 4.47
N ASP A 290 -1.20 16.12 5.77
CA ASP A 290 -0.61 17.28 6.42
C ASP A 290 0.89 17.05 6.61
N LEU A 291 1.73 17.90 6.00
CA LEU A 291 3.13 18.03 6.40
C LEU A 291 3.22 19.04 7.54
N VAL A 292 3.66 18.59 8.72
CA VAL A 292 3.68 19.41 9.94
C VAL A 292 5.02 20.13 10.04
N LEU A 293 4.95 21.45 10.15
CA LEU A 293 6.10 22.34 10.24
C LEU A 293 6.56 22.53 11.70
N ALA A 294 7.79 22.99 11.86
CA ALA A 294 8.42 23.26 13.17
C ALA A 294 7.66 24.25 14.07
N ASP A 295 6.91 25.17 13.47
CA ASP A 295 6.10 26.17 14.16
C ASP A 295 4.66 25.68 14.45
N GLY A 296 4.33 24.43 14.08
CA GLY A 296 3.02 23.82 14.23
C GLY A 296 2.04 24.10 13.08
N ASN A 297 2.41 24.92 12.08
CA ASN A 297 1.63 25.08 10.86
C ASN A 297 1.68 23.81 10.01
N VAL A 298 0.77 23.70 9.03
CA VAL A 298 0.70 22.54 8.13
C VAL A 298 0.69 22.95 6.67
N ILE A 299 1.35 22.15 5.83
CA ILE A 299 1.12 22.14 4.38
C ILE A 299 0.08 21.07 4.12
N GLN A 300 -1.13 21.47 3.71
CA GLN A 300 -2.22 20.55 3.40
C GLN A 300 -2.13 20.07 1.96
N LEU A 301 -2.04 18.76 1.79
CA LEU A 301 -1.91 18.12 0.49
C LEU A 301 -3.05 17.12 0.29
N GLN A 302 -3.58 17.07 -0.93
CA GLN A 302 -4.57 16.09 -1.33
C GLN A 302 -3.98 15.16 -2.38
N ARG A 303 -4.53 13.95 -2.52
CA ARG A 303 -4.14 13.05 -3.61
C ARG A 303 -4.50 13.70 -4.94
N LYS A 304 -3.54 13.75 -5.86
CA LYS A 304 -3.79 14.17 -7.24
C LYS A 304 -4.61 13.07 -7.92
N LYS A 305 -5.76 13.47 -8.48
CA LYS A 305 -6.63 12.60 -9.24
C LYS A 305 -6.05 12.29 -10.61
#